data_AF-A0A9X7U6L5-F1
#
_entry.id   AF-A0A9X7U6L5-F1
#
_cell.length_a   1.000
_cell.length_b   1.000
_cell.length_c   1.000
_cell.angle_alpha   90.00
_cell.angle_beta   90.00
_cell.angle_gamma   90.00
#
_symmetry.space_group_name_H-M   'P 1'
#
loop_
_entity.id
_entity.type
_entity.pdbx_description
1 polymer ?
#
loop_
_entity_poly.entity_id
_entity_poly.type
_entity_poly.pdbx_seq_one_letter_code
_entity_poly.pdbx_strand_id
1 'polypeptide(L)'
;MIAPQPIDTAPKDGGWILGLVRTEINDTYRQPWAIVSWGDGAHFHDFGWYDDEGNRQEPTQWVPLPDPQPFPTGWTPPSGTIYVREITGEGWTCNGKPIEVPYRWIVYIEKPDGDWDNYREPWHEATVDAAHAFAARWRDKFGLPIVTMPLDGKVIPFRPAVPRQ
;
A
#
# COMPACT_ATOMS: atom_id res chain seq x y z
N MET A 1 -5.39 -34.49 12.58
CA MET A 1 -5.70 -33.23 13.28
C MET A 1 -4.61 -32.24 12.92
N ILE A 2 -4.98 -31.03 12.50
CA ILE A 2 -4.00 -29.97 12.21
C ILE A 2 -3.55 -29.40 13.55
N ALA A 3 -2.25 -29.41 13.81
CA ALA A 3 -1.68 -28.87 15.03
C ALA A 3 -1.48 -27.35 14.91
N PRO A 4 -1.87 -26.55 15.93
CA PRO A 4 -1.60 -25.12 15.95
C PRO A 4 -0.11 -24.80 15.84
N GLN A 5 0.22 -23.83 15.01
CA GLN A 5 1.59 -23.35 14.79
C GLN A 5 1.76 -21.96 15.41
N PRO A 6 3.00 -21.56 15.79
CA PRO A 6 3.29 -20.19 16.23
C PRO A 6 2.87 -19.14 15.19
N ILE A 7 2.24 -18.05 15.63
CA ILE A 7 1.67 -17.04 14.72
C ILE A 7 2.70 -16.38 13.79
N ASP A 8 3.96 -16.27 14.21
CA ASP A 8 5.06 -15.70 13.43
C ASP A 8 5.41 -16.52 12.18
N THR A 9 4.96 -17.78 12.13
CA THR A 9 5.11 -18.69 10.98
C THR A 9 3.93 -18.64 10.00
N ALA A 10 2.87 -17.90 10.30
CA ALA A 10 1.71 -17.80 9.43
C ALA A 10 2.03 -17.08 8.11
N PRO A 11 1.38 -17.48 7.00
CA PRO A 11 1.54 -16.80 5.72
C PRO A 11 1.02 -15.36 5.83
N LYS A 12 1.73 -14.44 5.17
CA LYS A 12 1.37 -13.01 5.08
C LYS A 12 1.03 -12.64 3.64
N ASP A 13 0.44 -13.55 2.90
CA ASP A 13 0.16 -13.41 1.46
C ASP A 13 -1.25 -12.86 1.18
N GLY A 14 -1.94 -12.38 2.20
CA GLY A 14 -3.32 -11.87 2.12
C GLY A 14 -4.38 -12.96 2.18
N GLY A 15 -3.96 -14.23 2.35
CA GLY A 15 -4.85 -15.34 2.68
C GLY A 15 -5.36 -15.26 4.11
N TRP A 16 -6.52 -15.90 4.34
CA TRP A 16 -7.15 -15.98 5.65
C TRP A 16 -6.66 -17.19 6.44
N ILE A 17 -6.43 -17.01 7.74
CA ILE A 17 -6.08 -18.06 8.69
C ILE A 17 -7.07 -18.06 9.86
N LEU A 18 -7.09 -19.15 10.63
CA LEU A 18 -7.73 -19.17 11.93
C LEU A 18 -6.68 -18.89 13.01
N GLY A 19 -6.72 -17.72 13.63
CA GLY A 19 -5.78 -17.27 14.65
C GLY A 19 -6.33 -17.47 16.07
N LEU A 20 -5.51 -18.00 16.99
CA LEU A 20 -5.86 -18.14 18.40
C LEU A 20 -5.67 -16.80 19.12
N VAL A 21 -6.77 -16.06 19.27
CA VAL A 21 -6.87 -14.80 19.99
C VAL A 21 -7.30 -15.11 21.43
N ARG A 22 -6.47 -14.75 22.42
CA ARG A 22 -6.86 -14.93 23.82
C ARG A 22 -7.99 -13.97 24.15
N THR A 23 -9.16 -14.50 24.43
CA THR A 23 -10.26 -13.75 25.02
C THR A 23 -10.01 -13.63 26.52
N GLU A 24 -10.45 -12.53 27.12
CA GLU A 24 -10.39 -12.38 28.58
C GLU A 24 -11.14 -13.54 29.25
N ILE A 25 -10.67 -13.98 30.43
CA ILE A 25 -11.20 -15.14 31.17
C ILE A 25 -12.74 -15.05 31.39
N ASN A 26 -13.31 -13.85 31.31
CA ASN A 26 -14.72 -13.57 31.58
C ASN A 26 -15.60 -13.53 30.32
N ASP A 27 -15.05 -13.71 29.12
CA ASP A 27 -15.81 -13.65 27.86
C ASP A 27 -16.22 -15.06 27.40
N THR A 28 -17.28 -15.57 28.01
CA THR A 28 -17.81 -16.92 27.79
C THR A 28 -18.43 -17.13 26.41
N TYR A 29 -18.67 -16.06 25.64
CA TYR A 29 -19.35 -16.11 24.35
C TYR A 29 -18.39 -16.02 23.16
N ARG A 30 -17.16 -15.60 23.37
CA ARG A 30 -16.18 -15.42 22.30
C ARG A 30 -15.29 -16.65 22.20
N GLN A 31 -15.43 -17.40 21.11
CA GLN A 31 -14.51 -18.48 20.79
C GLN A 31 -13.09 -17.89 20.67
N PRO A 32 -12.06 -18.57 21.19
CA PRO A 32 -10.69 -18.03 21.21
C PRO A 32 -10.04 -18.02 19.83
N TRP A 33 -10.80 -18.32 18.77
CA TRP A 33 -10.33 -18.40 17.41
C TRP A 33 -11.06 -17.36 16.56
N ALA A 34 -10.29 -16.52 15.88
CA ALA A 34 -10.80 -15.54 14.94
C ALA A 34 -10.24 -15.82 13.55
N ILE A 35 -11.05 -15.59 12.52
CA ILE A 35 -10.57 -15.59 11.15
C ILE A 35 -9.85 -14.27 10.92
N VAL A 36 -8.58 -14.33 10.54
CA VAL A 36 -7.75 -13.14 10.37
C VAL A 36 -6.88 -13.22 9.12
N SER A 37 -6.57 -12.07 8.55
CA SER A 37 -5.59 -11.90 7.48
C SER A 37 -4.51 -10.93 7.93
N TRP A 38 -3.29 -11.09 7.42
CA TRP A 38 -2.21 -10.15 7.72
C TRP A 38 -2.35 -8.91 6.83
N GLY A 39 -2.28 -7.74 7.45
CA GLY A 39 -2.28 -6.46 6.76
C GLY A 39 -1.10 -5.59 7.19
N ASP A 40 -0.66 -4.71 6.31
CA ASP A 40 0.33 -3.68 6.63
C ASP A 40 -0.28 -2.39 7.19
N GLY A 41 -1.61 -2.37 7.31
CA GLY A 41 -2.38 -1.22 7.76
C GLY A 41 -2.26 -0.01 6.82
N ALA A 42 -2.04 -0.21 5.52
CA ALA A 42 -1.88 0.88 4.54
C ALA A 42 -2.94 1.99 4.64
N HIS A 43 -4.18 1.64 5.00
CA HIS A 43 -5.28 2.60 5.04
C HIS A 43 -5.46 3.30 6.40
N PHE A 44 -5.29 2.63 7.56
CA PHE A 44 -5.63 3.24 8.86
C PHE A 44 -4.84 2.73 10.08
N HIS A 45 -3.88 1.81 9.96
CA HIS A 45 -3.28 1.12 11.12
C HIS A 45 -1.78 0.75 10.95
N ASP A 46 -1.19 0.18 12.02
CA ASP A 46 0.12 -0.48 11.99
C ASP A 46 0.04 -1.85 11.28
N PHE A 47 1.19 -2.47 11.02
CA PHE A 47 1.23 -3.87 10.61
C PHE A 47 0.57 -4.78 11.66
N GLY A 48 -0.21 -5.77 11.22
CA GLY A 48 -0.89 -6.65 12.15
C GLY A 48 -1.80 -7.68 11.51
N TRP A 49 -2.53 -8.39 12.35
CA TRP A 49 -3.58 -9.32 11.97
C TRP A 49 -4.93 -8.65 12.13
N TYR A 50 -5.80 -8.78 11.14
CA TYR A 50 -7.09 -8.12 11.11
C TYR A 50 -8.19 -9.12 10.77
N ASP A 51 -9.34 -8.98 11.42
CA ASP A 51 -10.55 -9.72 11.04
C ASP A 51 -11.24 -9.10 9.81
N ASP A 52 -12.37 -9.68 9.42
CA ASP A 52 -13.19 -9.25 8.28
C ASP A 52 -13.88 -7.89 8.48
N GLU A 53 -13.99 -7.44 9.72
CA GLU A 53 -14.46 -6.09 10.06
C GLU A 53 -13.33 -5.06 10.08
N GLY A 54 -12.08 -5.48 9.87
CA GLY A 54 -10.90 -4.62 9.91
C GLY A 54 -10.42 -4.29 11.33
N ASN A 55 -10.90 -5.02 12.35
CA ASN A 55 -10.41 -4.85 13.71
C ASN A 55 -9.09 -5.61 13.88
N ARG A 56 -8.13 -4.95 14.53
CA ARG A 56 -6.84 -5.56 14.85
C ARG A 56 -7.01 -6.66 15.91
N GLN A 57 -6.38 -7.79 15.65
CA GLN A 57 -6.30 -8.95 16.53
C GLN A 57 -4.84 -9.23 16.91
N GLU A 58 -4.63 -9.83 18.07
CA GLU A 58 -3.30 -10.26 18.56
C GLU A 58 -3.27 -11.79 18.74
N PRO A 59 -3.36 -12.57 17.65
CA PRO A 59 -3.31 -14.02 17.73
C PRO A 59 -1.93 -14.51 18.16
N THR A 60 -1.89 -15.63 18.88
CA THR A 60 -0.64 -16.25 19.36
C THR A 60 -0.27 -17.53 18.61
N GLN A 61 -1.25 -18.18 18.00
CA GLN A 61 -1.08 -19.39 17.18
C GLN A 61 -2.01 -19.33 15.98
N TRP A 62 -1.79 -20.18 14.98
CA TRP A 62 -2.66 -20.29 13.82
C TRP A 62 -2.84 -21.73 13.33
N VAL A 63 -3.92 -21.94 12.58
CA VAL A 63 -4.13 -23.09 11.71
C VAL A 63 -4.71 -22.63 10.36
N PRO A 64 -4.47 -23.35 9.25
CA PRO A 64 -5.16 -23.08 7.99
C PRO A 64 -6.67 -23.23 8.15
N LEU A 65 -7.41 -22.42 7.42
CA LEU A 65 -8.86 -22.57 7.32
C LEU A 65 -9.23 -23.84 6.54
N PRO A 66 -10.31 -24.54 6.94
CA PRO A 66 -10.85 -25.62 6.12
C PRO A 66 -11.45 -25.07 4.82
N ASP A 67 -11.45 -25.90 3.77
CA ASP A 67 -12.14 -25.56 2.53
C ASP A 67 -13.67 -25.57 2.72
N PRO A 68 -14.40 -24.67 2.03
CA PRO A 68 -13.90 -23.62 1.15
C PRO A 68 -13.39 -22.41 1.93
N GLN A 69 -12.26 -21.85 1.47
CA GLN A 69 -11.71 -20.63 2.05
C GLN A 69 -12.35 -19.37 1.43
N PRO A 70 -12.47 -18.26 2.20
CA PRO A 70 -12.86 -16.97 1.65
C PRO A 70 -11.86 -16.48 0.59
N PHE A 71 -12.30 -15.58 -0.29
CA PHE A 71 -11.40 -14.93 -1.24
C PHE A 71 -10.27 -14.19 -0.50
N PRO A 72 -9.01 -14.28 -0.98
CA PRO A 72 -7.90 -13.54 -0.41
C PRO A 72 -8.16 -12.03 -0.43
N THR A 73 -7.67 -11.35 0.60
CA THR A 73 -7.81 -9.90 0.75
C THR A 73 -7.01 -9.11 -0.28
N GLY A 74 -5.99 -9.74 -0.90
CA GLY A 74 -4.99 -9.07 -1.71
C GLY A 74 -3.97 -8.26 -0.89
N TRP A 75 -4.10 -8.23 0.43
CA TRP A 75 -3.18 -7.54 1.34
C TRP A 75 -1.88 -8.31 1.44
N THR A 76 -0.88 -7.84 0.73
CA THR A 76 0.45 -8.46 0.68
C THR A 76 1.49 -7.48 1.18
N PRO A 77 2.57 -7.94 1.85
CA PRO A 77 3.68 -7.11 2.24
C PRO A 77 4.17 -6.28 1.05
N PRO A 78 4.51 -5.00 1.28
CA PRO A 78 5.06 -4.17 0.24
C PRO A 78 6.41 -4.75 -0.20
N SER A 79 6.68 -4.72 -1.51
CA SER A 79 7.92 -5.22 -2.07
C SER A 79 8.35 -4.38 -3.26
N GLY A 80 9.65 -4.38 -3.56
CA GLY A 80 10.21 -3.62 -4.68
C GLY A 80 10.69 -2.23 -4.27
N THR A 81 10.31 -1.20 -5.02
CA THR A 81 10.88 0.15 -4.92
C THR A 81 9.78 1.21 -4.89
N ILE A 82 9.92 2.22 -4.04
CA ILE A 82 9.07 3.41 -4.04
C ILE A 82 9.60 4.37 -5.12
N TYR A 83 8.77 4.65 -6.13
CA TYR A 83 9.10 5.59 -7.18
C TYR A 83 8.48 6.96 -6.92
N VAL A 84 9.27 8.01 -7.06
CA VAL A 84 8.84 9.41 -7.13
C VAL A 84 9.03 9.86 -8.57
N ARG A 85 7.96 9.87 -9.36
CA ARG A 85 8.04 10.10 -10.81
C ARG A 85 7.35 11.40 -11.20
N GLU A 86 8.03 12.22 -11.99
CA GLU A 86 7.40 13.40 -12.59
C GLU A 86 6.50 12.97 -13.76
N ILE A 87 5.26 13.49 -13.80
CA ILE A 87 4.23 13.07 -14.77
C ILE A 87 3.76 14.19 -15.70
N THR A 88 3.96 15.46 -15.33
CA THR A 88 3.49 16.59 -16.15
C THR A 88 4.60 17.54 -16.60
N GLY A 89 5.69 17.71 -15.85
CA GLY A 89 6.76 18.67 -16.19
C GLY A 89 6.42 20.13 -15.86
N GLU A 90 7.26 21.06 -16.29
CA GLU A 90 7.10 22.50 -16.05
C GLU A 90 6.43 23.25 -17.20
N GLY A 91 6.00 24.48 -16.92
CA GLY A 91 5.64 25.44 -17.97
C GLY A 91 4.24 25.24 -18.56
N TRP A 92 3.32 24.61 -17.82
CA TRP A 92 1.94 24.45 -18.25
C TRP A 92 1.25 25.81 -18.38
N THR A 93 0.59 26.00 -19.51
CA THR A 93 -0.21 27.21 -19.77
C THR A 93 -1.57 26.83 -20.32
N CYS A 94 -2.59 27.60 -19.96
CA CYS A 94 -3.91 27.56 -20.56
C CYS A 94 -4.19 28.95 -21.18
N ASN A 95 -4.44 28.99 -22.49
CA ASN A 95 -4.62 30.25 -23.24
C ASN A 95 -3.47 31.26 -23.06
N GLY A 96 -2.22 30.77 -23.05
CA GLY A 96 -1.03 31.61 -22.90
C GLY A 96 -0.79 32.14 -21.49
N LYS A 97 -1.61 31.75 -20.51
CA LYS A 97 -1.39 32.08 -19.09
C LYS A 97 -0.84 30.87 -18.35
N PRO A 98 0.20 31.02 -17.50
CA PRO A 98 0.66 29.95 -16.62
C PRO A 98 -0.50 29.38 -15.81
N ILE A 99 -0.56 28.05 -15.72
CA ILE A 99 -1.47 27.34 -14.83
C ILE A 99 -0.66 26.53 -13.83
N GLU A 100 -1.14 26.48 -12.60
CA GLU A 100 -0.63 25.57 -11.59
C GLU A 100 -1.19 24.17 -11.87
N VAL A 101 -0.31 23.16 -11.89
CA VAL A 101 -0.72 21.78 -12.08
C VAL A 101 -0.82 21.12 -10.70
N PRO A 102 -2.02 20.66 -10.29
CA PRO A 102 -2.21 20.12 -8.95
C PRO A 102 -1.44 18.81 -8.73
N TYR A 103 -1.11 18.09 -9.80
CA TYR A 103 -0.45 16.79 -9.76
C TYR A 103 0.74 16.79 -10.73
N ARG A 104 1.92 17.10 -10.23
CA ARG A 104 3.17 17.09 -11.01
C ARG A 104 3.97 15.82 -10.81
N TRP A 105 3.86 15.23 -9.63
CA TRP A 105 4.58 14.05 -9.21
C TRP A 105 3.60 12.96 -8.79
N ILE A 106 3.93 11.73 -9.13
CA ILE A 106 3.26 10.52 -8.65
C ILE A 106 4.23 9.73 -7.77
N VAL A 107 3.73 9.21 -6.66
CA VAL A 107 4.45 8.32 -5.74
C VAL A 107 3.75 6.97 -5.74
N TYR A 108 4.48 5.90 -6.07
CA TYR A 108 3.91 4.55 -6.12
C TYR A 108 4.98 3.50 -5.77
N ILE A 109 4.55 2.27 -5.45
CA ILE A 109 5.46 1.13 -5.31
C ILE A 109 5.40 0.30 -6.58
N GLU A 110 6.55 0.02 -7.17
CA GLU A 110 6.70 -0.93 -8.26
C GLU A 110 7.30 -2.22 -7.72
N LYS A 111 6.65 -3.34 -8.02
CA LYS A 111 7.06 -4.67 -7.59
C LYS A 111 8.23 -5.17 -8.44
N PRO A 112 8.96 -6.21 -7.99
CA PRO A 112 10.09 -6.76 -8.74
C PRO A 112 9.75 -7.33 -10.14
N ASP A 113 8.48 -7.67 -10.38
CA ASP A 113 7.97 -8.12 -11.68
C ASP A 113 7.64 -6.96 -12.64
N GLY A 114 7.75 -5.71 -12.18
CA GLY A 114 7.44 -4.50 -12.94
C GLY A 114 5.99 -4.04 -12.82
N ASP A 115 5.12 -4.82 -12.16
CA ASP A 115 3.75 -4.41 -11.91
C ASP A 115 3.67 -3.38 -10.77
N TRP A 116 2.60 -2.60 -10.76
CA TRP A 116 2.36 -1.63 -9.70
C TRP A 116 1.68 -2.28 -8.51
N ASP A 117 2.00 -1.79 -7.32
CA ASP A 117 1.28 -2.15 -6.10
C ASP A 117 -0.11 -1.48 -6.08
N ASN A 118 -1.04 -2.11 -6.81
CA ASN A 118 -2.43 -1.63 -6.94
C ASN A 118 -3.17 -1.55 -5.60
N TYR A 119 -2.71 -2.28 -4.57
CA TYR A 119 -3.32 -2.23 -3.25
C TYR A 119 -3.04 -0.89 -2.56
N ARG A 120 -1.81 -0.38 -2.66
CA ARG A 120 -1.37 0.86 -2.00
C ARG A 120 -1.46 2.05 -2.95
N GLU A 121 -2.65 2.27 -3.52
CA GLU A 121 -2.96 3.27 -4.56
C GLU A 121 -1.94 4.42 -4.72
N PRO A 122 -1.51 4.73 -5.96
CA PRO A 122 -0.55 5.81 -6.19
C PRO A 122 -0.99 7.16 -5.61
N TRP A 123 -0.06 7.86 -4.98
CA TRP A 123 -0.28 9.19 -4.44
C TRP A 123 0.22 10.28 -5.38
N HIS A 124 -0.41 11.46 -5.36
CA HIS A 124 -0.04 12.57 -6.24
C HIS A 124 0.28 13.83 -5.45
N GLU A 125 1.30 14.56 -5.89
CA GLU A 125 1.74 15.80 -5.26
C GLU A 125 2.08 16.87 -6.31
N ALA A 126 1.93 18.14 -5.92
CA ALA A 126 2.26 19.27 -6.77
C ALA A 126 3.78 19.54 -6.82
N THR A 127 4.52 19.20 -5.77
CA THR A 127 5.96 19.50 -5.63
C THR A 127 6.79 18.24 -5.38
N VAL A 128 8.07 18.30 -5.79
CA VAL A 128 9.02 17.20 -5.59
C VAL A 128 9.30 16.97 -4.10
N ASP A 129 9.37 18.05 -3.31
CA ASP A 129 9.61 17.97 -1.87
C ASP A 129 8.44 17.30 -1.14
N ALA A 130 7.19 17.62 -1.51
CA ALA A 130 6.01 16.96 -0.95
C ALA A 130 5.96 15.48 -1.34
N ALA A 131 6.27 15.14 -2.60
CA ALA A 131 6.35 13.76 -3.06
C ALA A 131 7.44 12.97 -2.31
N HIS A 132 8.59 13.59 -2.05
CA HIS A 132 9.65 13.00 -1.25
C HIS A 132 9.27 12.83 0.23
N ALA A 133 8.58 13.80 0.83
CA ALA A 133 8.08 13.68 2.19
C ALA A 133 7.10 12.51 2.32
N PHE A 134 6.23 12.33 1.32
CA PHE A 134 5.34 11.18 1.25
C PHE A 134 6.12 9.86 1.11
N ALA A 135 7.04 9.78 0.15
CA ALA A 135 7.88 8.60 -0.07
C ALA A 135 8.73 8.25 1.16
N ALA A 136 9.22 9.24 1.91
CA ALA A 136 9.94 9.02 3.15
C ALA A 136 9.07 8.35 4.21
N ARG A 137 7.79 8.76 4.37
CA ARG A 137 6.85 8.07 5.28
C ARG A 137 6.67 6.61 4.91
N TRP A 138 6.58 6.31 3.61
CA TRP A 138 6.49 4.94 3.12
C TRP A 138 7.79 4.16 3.32
N ARG A 139 8.96 4.74 3.06
CA ARG A 139 10.25 4.10 3.37
C ARG A 139 10.37 3.79 4.85
N ASP A 140 10.01 4.74 5.71
CA ASP A 140 10.14 4.56 7.16
C ASP A 140 9.15 3.48 7.68
N LYS A 141 7.97 3.35 7.03
CA LYS A 141 7.00 2.28 7.34
C LYS A 141 7.42 0.92 6.76
N PHE A 142 7.86 0.87 5.52
CA PHE A 142 7.99 -0.36 4.74
C PHE A 142 9.43 -0.84 4.55
N GLY A 143 10.43 0.01 4.82
CA GLY A 143 11.85 -0.28 4.60
C GLY A 143 12.25 -0.36 3.13
N LEU A 144 11.41 0.08 2.20
CA LEU A 144 11.67 0.02 0.76
C LEU A 144 12.56 1.17 0.27
N PRO A 145 13.45 0.94 -0.71
CA PRO A 145 14.25 2.00 -1.32
C PRO A 145 13.38 3.01 -2.09
N ILE A 146 13.87 4.25 -2.22
CA ILE A 146 13.24 5.32 -2.99
C ILE A 146 14.07 5.61 -4.25
N VAL A 147 13.41 5.71 -5.40
CA VAL A 147 14.01 6.15 -6.67
C VAL A 147 13.23 7.34 -7.22
N THR A 148 13.93 8.42 -7.57
CA THR A 148 13.34 9.59 -8.24
C THR A 148 13.56 9.48 -9.74
N MET A 149 12.48 9.62 -10.50
CA MET A 149 12.51 9.61 -11.95
C MET A 149 12.05 10.97 -12.50
N PRO A 150 12.89 11.65 -13.30
CA PRO A 150 12.46 12.87 -13.99
C PRO A 150 11.41 12.53 -15.06
N LEU A 151 10.76 13.55 -15.61
CA LEU A 151 9.78 13.38 -16.68
C LEU A 151 10.40 12.57 -17.84
N ASP A 152 9.72 11.52 -18.27
CA ASP A 152 10.13 10.76 -19.45
C ASP A 152 10.12 11.70 -20.67
N GLY A 153 11.24 11.78 -21.40
CA GLY A 153 11.36 12.62 -22.59
C GLY A 153 10.39 12.28 -23.72
N LYS A 154 9.65 11.17 -23.60
CA LYS A 154 8.52 10.81 -24.48
C LYS A 154 7.22 11.54 -24.13
N VAL A 155 7.11 12.17 -22.97
CA VAL A 155 6.00 13.06 -22.64
C VAL A 155 6.20 14.33 -23.46
N ILE A 156 5.36 14.53 -24.48
CA ILE A 156 5.38 15.75 -25.28
C ILE A 156 4.98 16.89 -24.35
N PRO A 157 5.88 17.83 -24.00
CA PRO A 157 5.46 19.02 -23.29
C PRO A 157 4.51 19.76 -24.21
N PHE A 158 3.30 20.05 -23.75
CA PHE A 158 2.38 20.92 -24.49
C PHE A 158 3.12 22.23 -24.75
N ARG A 159 3.51 22.46 -26.01
CA ARG A 159 4.28 23.64 -26.37
C ARG A 159 3.42 24.87 -26.08
N PRO A 160 4.00 25.96 -25.52
CA PRO A 160 3.28 27.21 -25.38
C PRO A 160 2.73 27.63 -26.75
N ALA A 161 1.47 28.07 -26.78
CA ALA A 161 0.92 28.71 -27.97
C ALA A 161 1.79 29.93 -28.29
N VAL A 162 2.55 29.87 -29.38
CA VAL A 162 3.30 31.02 -29.89
C VAL A 162 2.25 32.12 -30.17
N PRO A 163 2.38 33.33 -29.60
CA PRO A 163 1.50 34.42 -29.94
C PRO A 163 1.61 34.65 -31.46
N ARG A 164 0.50 34.58 -32.19
CA ARG A 164 0.50 35.04 -33.58
C ARG A 164 0.81 36.54 -33.55
N GLN A 165 1.96 36.92 -34.13
CA GLN A 165 2.24 38.30 -34.51
C GLN A 165 1.25 38.76 -35.57
#